data_AF-A0AA48GFJ1-F1
#
_entry.id   AF-A0AA48GFJ1-F1
#
_cell.length_a   1.000
_cell.length_b   1.000
_cell.length_c   1.000
_cell.angle_alpha   90.00
_cell.angle_beta   90.00
_cell.angle_gamma   90.00
#
_symmetry.space_group_name_H-M   'P 1'
#
loop_
_entity.id
_entity.type
_entity.pdbx_description
1 polymer ?
#
loop_
_entity_poly.entity_id
_entity_poly.type
_entity_poly.pdbx_seq_one_letter_code
_entity_poly.pdbx_strand_id
1 'polypeptide(L)' 'MNVELVEQEAELLKLLLVKELEETRVEIHHARNMDFKLGLEVREANLKTLLTRFQPVGLAK' A
#
# COMPACT_ATOMS: atom_id res chain seq x y z
N MET A 1 -8.67 -12.34 -14.89
CA MET A 1 -8.33 -13.33 -13.85
C MET A 1 -8.80 -12.76 -12.53
N ASN A 2 -9.86 -13.32 -11.93
CA ASN A 2 -10.25 -12.93 -10.59
C ASN A 2 -9.39 -13.74 -9.63
N VAL A 3 -8.58 -13.05 -8.83
CA VAL A 3 -7.81 -13.69 -7.77
C VAL A 3 -8.74 -13.76 -6.56
N GLU A 4 -9.25 -14.95 -6.27
CA GLU A 4 -9.98 -15.22 -5.04
C GLU A 4 -8.97 -15.51 -3.95
N LEU A 5 -8.96 -14.70 -2.89
CA LEU A 5 -8.08 -14.87 -1.73
C LEU A 5 -8.88 -15.49 -0.60
N VAL A 6 -8.37 -16.56 0.00
CA VAL A 6 -8.89 -17.01 1.30
C VAL A 6 -8.46 -16.04 2.40
N GLU A 7 -9.14 -16.07 3.54
CA GLU A 7 -8.97 -15.08 4.62
C GLU A 7 -7.50 -14.91 5.06
N GLN A 8 -6.76 -16.01 5.18
CA GLN A 8 -5.35 -15.99 5.57
C GLN A 8 -4.46 -15.34 4.52
N GLU A 9 -4.76 -15.53 3.23
CA GLU A 9 -4.02 -14.92 2.13
C GLU A 9 -4.31 -13.42 2.06
N ALA A 10 -5.55 -13.01 2.31
CA ALA A 10 -5.94 -11.61 2.37
C ALA A 10 -5.24 -10.88 3.53
N GLU A 11 -5.16 -11.50 4.72
CA GLU A 11 -4.47 -10.89 5.86
C GLU A 11 -2.96 -10.83 5.64
N LEU A 12 -2.35 -11.89 5.07
CA LEU A 12 -0.94 -11.86 4.69
C LEU A 12 -0.65 -10.75 3.67
N LEU A 13 -1.48 -10.62 2.64
CA LEU A 13 -1.32 -9.59 1.62
C LEU A 13 -1.45 -8.18 2.21
N LYS A 14 -2.40 -7.98 3.13
CA LYS A 14 -2.54 -6.72 3.87
C LYS A 14 -1.29 -6.40 4.68
N LEU A 15 -0.70 -7.36 5.39
CA LEU A 15 0.56 -7.17 6.13
C LEU A 15 1.71 -6.76 5.20
N LEU A 16 1.82 -7.42 4.04
CA LEU A 16 2.83 -7.08 3.03
C LEU A 16 2.65 -5.68 2.47
N LEU A 17 1.40 -5.27 2.19
CA LEU A 17 1.07 -3.93 1.71
C LEU A 17 1.36 -2.85 2.76
N VAL A 18 1.12 -3.12 4.05
CA VAL A 18 1.48 -2.21 5.15
C VAL A 18 3.00 -2.04 5.23
N LYS A 19 3.75 -3.14 5.21
CA LYS A 19 5.21 -3.11 5.23
C LYS A 19 5.78 -2.30 4.06
N GLU A 20 5.33 -2.59 2.84
CA GLU A 20 5.78 -1.87 1.64
C GLU A 20 5.43 -0.37 1.70
N LEU A 21 4.29 -0.01 2.29
CA LEU A 21 3.92 1.39 2.49
C LEU A 21 4.86 2.10 3.46
N GLU A 22 5.24 1.45 4.56
CA GLU A 22 6.19 1.99 5.53
C GLU A 22 7.58 2.16 4.90
N GLU A 23 8.05 1.15 4.16
CA GLU A 23 9.33 1.21 3.44
C GLU A 23 9.33 2.32 2.38
N THR A 24 8.26 2.43 1.58
CA THR A 24 8.11 3.50 0.58
C THR A 24 8.17 4.89 1.23
N ARG A 25 7.58 5.10 2.41
CA ARG A 25 7.64 6.39 3.12
C ARG A 25 9.05 6.73 3.59
N VAL A 26 9.80 5.73 4.05
CA VAL A 26 11.21 5.90 4.40
C VAL A 26 12.02 6.26 3.16
N GLU A 27 11.78 5.60 2.02
CA GLU A 27 12.43 5.93 0.75
C GLU A 27 12.12 7.36 0.29
N ILE A 28 10.86 7.81 0.35
CA ILE A 28 10.44 9.19 0.02
C ILE A 28 11.20 10.20 0.88
N HIS A 29 11.33 9.91 2.19
CA HIS A 29 12.02 10.80 3.13
C HIS A 29 13.52 10.93 2.80
N HIS A 30 14.15 9.87 2.29
CA HIS A 30 15.58 9.86 1.95
C HIS A 30 15.89 10.19 0.48
N ALA A 31 14.88 10.25 -0.40
CA ALA A 31 15.04 10.56 -1.80
C ALA A 31 15.50 12.02 -2.02
N ARG A 32 16.60 12.18 -2.77
CA ARG A 32 17.15 13.50 -3.15
C ARG A 32 16.83 13.89 -4.60
N ASN A 33 16.48 12.93 -5.43
CA ASN A 33 16.09 13.16 -6.82
C ASN A 33 14.56 13.35 -6.89
N MET A 34 14.11 14.46 -7.50
CA MET A 34 12.70 14.83 -7.55
C MET A 34 11.87 13.87 -8.39
N ASP A 35 12.35 13.43 -9.56
CA ASP A 35 11.62 12.50 -10.42
C ASP A 35 11.44 11.13 -9.75
N PHE A 36 12.49 10.67 -9.06
CA PHE A 36 12.43 9.45 -8.27
C PHE A 36 11.42 9.58 -7.12
N LYS A 37 11.45 10.71 -6.40
CA LYS A 37 10.52 10.99 -5.31
C LYS A 37 9.06 11.01 -5.80
N LEU A 38 8.79 11.62 -6.96
CA LEU A 38 7.45 11.60 -7.57
C LEU A 38 7.00 10.17 -7.88
N GLY A 39 7.90 9.33 -8.39
CA GLY A 39 7.61 7.91 -8.62
C GLY A 39 7.25 7.16 -7.32
N LEU A 40 7.94 7.48 -6.22
CA LEU A 40 7.63 6.91 -4.91
C LEU A 40 6.31 7.43 -4.33
N GLU A 41 5.96 8.70 -4.53
CA GLU A 41 4.65 9.25 -4.11
C GLU A 41 3.49 8.59 -4.86
N VAL A 42 3.66 8.30 -6.16
CA VAL A 42 2.69 7.50 -6.93
C VAL A 42 2.57 6.08 -6.38
N ARG A 43 3.70 5.45 -6.02
CA ARG A 43 3.69 4.13 -5.36
C ARG A 43 2.96 4.19 -4.03
N GLU A 44 3.22 5.19 -3.19
CA GLU A 44 2.53 5.38 -1.91
C GLU A 44 1.01 5.50 -2.09
N ALA A 45 0.56 6.27 -3.09
CA ALA A 45 -0.85 6.41 -3.42
C ALA A 45 -1.47 5.06 -3.83
N ASN A 46 -0.80 4.29 -4.68
CA ASN A 46 -1.26 2.98 -5.11
C ASN A 46 -1.38 2.00 -3.92
N LEU A 47 -0.41 1.99 -3.01
CA LEU A 47 -0.43 1.14 -1.81
C LEU A 47 -1.60 1.51 -0.88
N LYS A 48 -1.85 2.81 -0.67
CA LYS A 48 -3.02 3.29 0.07
C LYS A 48 -4.32 2.81 -0.58
N THR A 49 -4.47 2.95 -1.90
CA THR A 49 -5.65 2.48 -2.64
C THR A 49 -5.82 0.97 -2.59
N LEU A 50 -4.74 0.19 -2.56
CA LEU A 50 -4.84 -1.26 -2.41
C LEU A 50 -5.27 -1.62 -0.98
N LEU A 51 -4.69 -0.99 0.04
CA LEU A 51 -5.04 -1.24 1.44
C LEU A 51 -6.51 -0.93 1.76
N THR A 52 -7.11 0.10 1.15
CA THR A 52 -8.55 0.38 1.35
C THR A 52 -9.46 -0.75 0.88
N ARG A 53 -9.01 -1.58 -0.08
CA ARG A 53 -9.76 -2.77 -0.53
C ARG A 53 -9.77 -3.89 0.52
N PHE A 54 -8.84 -3.84 1.47
CA PHE A 54 -8.73 -4.78 2.59
C PHE A 54 -9.22 -4.18 3.92
N GLN A 55 -9.68 -2.93 3.93
CA GLN A 55 -10.37 -2.37 5.09
C GLN A 55 -11.83 -2.85 5.09
N PRO A 56 -12.37 -3.26 6.25
CA PRO A 56 -13.79 -3.59 6.34
C PRO A 56 -14.62 -2.37 5.92
N VAL A 57 -15.55 -2.56 4.98
CA VAL A 57 -16.53 -1.55 4.56
C VAL A 57 -17.44 -1.29 5.76
N GLY A 58 -17.04 -0.41 6.68
CA GLY A 58 -17.77 -0.28 7.94
C GLY A 58 -17.29 0.77 8.95
N LEU A 59 -16.42 1.70 8.59
CA LEU A 59 -16.08 2.85 9.46
C LEU A 59 -15.96 4.16 8.67
N ALA A 60 -16.99 4.48 7.89
CA ALA A 60 -17.36 5.88 7.68
C ALA A 60 -18.33 6.23 8.82
N LYS A 61 -17.83 6.91 9.84
CA LYS A 61 -18.68 7.68 10.77
C LYS A 61 -18.77 9.11 10.27
#